data_AF-A0A0N0E705-F1
#
_entry.id   AF-A0A0N0E705-F1
#
_cell.length_a   1.000
_cell.length_b   1.000
_cell.length_c   1.000
_cell.angle_alpha   90.00
_cell.angle_beta   90.00
_cell.angle_gamma   90.00
#
_symmetry.space_group_name_H-M   'P 1'
#
loop_
_entity.id
_entity.type
_entity.pdbx_description
1 polymer ?
#
loop_
_entity_poly.entity_id
_entity_poly.type
_entity_poly.pdbx_seq_one_letter_code
_entity_poly.pdbx_strand_id
1 'polypeptide(L)'
;MLVSISDTAPVDIDRWELEMKSKFGVSRFVALLFLMLSTGAGHTASDSKLMLNDTIALEHLEIIRPLRGAPNAQAYFTIWNGTERGIYLAKITNQSGLIFTLQKSIELDGNLQWQNVSMPKVIPPKSEFTAKADSFRLIVDAAVLNNANADKLRMLFKFVDGQPVEASASVLPFGTPPTDHHHGLLDGK
;
A
#
# COMPACT_ATOMS: atom_id res chain seq x y z
N MET A 1 -16.74 -34.14 53.93
CA MET A 1 -18.07 -33.63 53.54
C MET A 1 -18.32 -34.12 52.13
N LEU A 2 -19.06 -35.22 52.01
CA LEU A 2 -19.46 -35.84 50.74
C LEU A 2 -20.69 -35.11 50.21
N VAL A 3 -20.67 -34.73 48.94
CA VAL A 3 -21.91 -34.47 48.19
C VAL A 3 -21.83 -35.26 46.88
N SER A 4 -22.67 -36.29 46.86
CA SER A 4 -23.07 -37.11 45.73
C SER A 4 -24.00 -36.30 44.83
N ILE A 5 -23.81 -36.36 43.52
CA ILE A 5 -24.87 -36.05 42.54
C ILE A 5 -24.80 -37.08 41.41
N SER A 6 -25.98 -37.60 41.13
CA SER A 6 -26.37 -38.85 40.52
C SER A 6 -26.35 -38.88 39.00
N ASP A 7 -25.99 -40.07 38.48
CA ASP A 7 -26.58 -40.82 37.38
C ASP A 7 -27.57 -40.08 36.45
N THR A 8 -27.18 -39.95 35.18
CA THR A 8 -28.09 -39.80 34.05
C THR A 8 -28.10 -41.09 33.24
N ALA A 9 -29.23 -41.80 33.29
CA ALA A 9 -29.51 -42.96 32.46
C ALA A 9 -29.70 -42.55 30.98
N PRO A 10 -29.31 -43.39 30.01
CA PRO A 10 -29.57 -43.13 28.60
C PRO A 10 -31.01 -43.54 28.23
N VAL A 11 -31.66 -42.68 27.45
CA VAL A 11 -32.95 -42.98 26.82
C VAL A 11 -32.70 -43.81 25.57
N ASP A 12 -33.13 -45.06 25.65
CA ASP A 12 -33.22 -46.03 24.57
C ASP A 12 -34.60 -45.88 23.90
N ILE A 13 -34.62 -45.43 22.64
CA ILE A 13 -35.80 -45.49 21.77
C ILE A 13 -35.35 -46.11 20.46
N ASP A 14 -35.36 -47.43 20.48
CA ASP A 14 -35.48 -48.29 19.32
C ASP A 14 -36.69 -47.94 18.44
N ARG A 15 -36.56 -48.35 17.18
CA ARG A 15 -37.64 -48.72 16.26
C ARG A 15 -38.31 -47.58 15.50
N TRP A 16 -37.70 -47.15 14.39
CA TRP A 16 -38.38 -47.18 13.08
C TRP A 16 -37.39 -47.57 11.97
N GLU A 17 -37.81 -48.64 11.32
CA GLU A 17 -37.21 -49.44 10.27
C GLU A 17 -37.46 -48.77 8.92
N LEU A 18 -36.41 -48.35 8.21
CA LEU A 18 -36.47 -48.22 6.75
C LEU A 18 -35.20 -48.81 6.14
N GLU A 19 -35.39 -50.07 5.79
CA GLU A 19 -34.55 -50.92 4.98
C GLU A 19 -34.43 -50.35 3.56
N MET A 20 -33.22 -49.96 3.13
CA MET A 20 -32.84 -50.08 1.72
C MET A 20 -31.43 -50.66 1.63
N LYS A 21 -31.41 -51.98 1.46
CA LYS A 21 -30.27 -52.73 0.96
C LYS A 21 -29.96 -52.27 -0.47
N SER A 22 -28.73 -51.83 -0.71
CA SER A 22 -28.06 -52.13 -1.97
C SER A 22 -26.57 -52.30 -1.73
N LYS A 23 -26.14 -53.53 -1.98
CA LYS A 23 -24.78 -54.06 -1.89
C LYS A 23 -23.85 -53.28 -2.82
N PHE A 24 -22.61 -53.07 -2.40
CA PHE A 24 -21.39 -53.44 -3.14
C PHE A 24 -20.18 -53.01 -2.30
N GLY A 25 -19.45 -53.99 -1.79
CA GLY A 25 -18.14 -53.76 -1.21
C GLY A 25 -17.11 -53.45 -2.30
N VAL A 26 -16.08 -52.69 -1.95
CA VAL A 26 -14.67 -53.08 -1.97
C VAL A 26 -13.87 -51.88 -1.46
N SER A 27 -13.08 -52.15 -0.43
CA SER A 27 -12.10 -51.26 0.17
C SER A 27 -11.06 -50.79 -0.84
N ARG A 28 -10.72 -49.50 -0.82
CA ARG A 28 -9.35 -49.01 -1.04
C ARG A 28 -9.23 -47.53 -0.62
N PHE A 29 -8.47 -47.31 0.45
CA PHE A 29 -7.81 -46.06 0.76
C PHE A 29 -7.06 -45.56 -0.48
N VAL A 30 -7.38 -44.35 -0.95
CA VAL A 30 -6.48 -43.54 -1.76
C VAL A 30 -6.47 -42.14 -1.15
N ALA A 31 -5.38 -41.84 -0.47
CA ALA A 31 -5.07 -40.52 0.05
C ALA A 31 -4.23 -39.75 -0.98
N LEU A 32 -4.52 -38.46 -1.09
CA LEU A 32 -3.69 -37.34 -1.61
C LEU A 32 -3.21 -37.40 -3.07
N LEU A 33 -3.51 -36.32 -3.82
CA LEU A 33 -2.62 -35.15 -3.93
C LEU A 33 -3.30 -34.10 -4.84
N PHE A 34 -4.00 -33.13 -4.26
CA PHE A 34 -4.43 -31.95 -5.03
C PHE A 34 -3.22 -31.03 -5.19
N LEU A 35 -2.58 -31.11 -6.36
CA LEU A 35 -1.61 -30.11 -6.81
C LEU A 35 -2.39 -28.85 -7.21
N MET A 36 -2.75 -28.03 -6.23
CA MET A 36 -3.12 -26.64 -6.48
C MET A 36 -1.84 -25.94 -6.93
N LEU A 37 -1.59 -25.88 -8.24
CA LEU A 37 -0.72 -24.82 -8.76
C LEU A 37 -1.42 -23.52 -8.42
N SER A 38 -0.93 -22.89 -7.37
CA SER A 38 -1.18 -21.50 -7.05
C SER A 38 -1.04 -20.71 -8.35
N THR A 39 -2.16 -20.24 -8.88
CA THR A 39 -2.23 -19.03 -9.67
C THR A 39 -1.26 -18.06 -9.03
N GLY A 40 -0.18 -17.73 -9.75
CA GLY A 40 0.72 -16.68 -9.34
C GLY A 40 -0.15 -15.51 -8.94
N ALA A 41 0.01 -15.05 -7.70
CA ALA A 41 -0.48 -13.75 -7.33
C ALA A 41 0.23 -12.77 -8.25
N GLY A 42 -0.40 -12.45 -9.37
CA GLY A 42 -0.20 -11.16 -9.99
C GLY A 42 -0.48 -10.18 -8.86
N HIS A 43 0.56 -9.55 -8.35
CA HIS A 43 0.40 -8.30 -7.65
C HIS A 43 -0.28 -7.38 -8.66
N THR A 44 -1.61 -7.34 -8.62
CA THR A 44 -2.39 -6.28 -9.24
C THR A 44 -1.81 -4.99 -8.70
N ALA A 45 -1.09 -4.29 -9.57
CA ALA A 45 -0.59 -2.95 -9.32
C ALA A 45 -1.74 -2.12 -8.72
N SER A 46 -1.47 -1.44 -7.61
CA SER A 46 -2.38 -0.43 -7.12
C SER A 46 -2.31 0.74 -8.10
N ASP A 47 -3.13 0.69 -9.13
CA ASP A 47 -3.46 1.79 -10.06
C ASP A 47 -4.22 2.90 -9.31
N SER A 48 -3.71 3.31 -8.16
CA SER A 48 -4.34 4.29 -7.29
C SER A 48 -4.01 5.70 -7.77
N LYS A 49 -4.50 6.02 -8.97
CA LYS A 49 -4.63 7.38 -9.47
C LYS A 49 -5.73 8.07 -8.67
N LEU A 50 -5.34 8.96 -7.77
CA LEU A 50 -6.23 9.84 -7.04
C LEU A 50 -6.33 11.17 -7.78
N MET A 51 -7.52 11.52 -8.27
CA MET A 51 -7.79 12.89 -8.70
C MET A 51 -7.78 13.79 -7.46
N LEU A 52 -6.79 14.69 -7.37
CA LEU A 52 -6.76 15.74 -6.35
C LEU A 52 -7.82 16.81 -6.67
N ASN A 53 -8.08 17.02 -7.96
CA ASN A 53 -9.25 17.71 -8.53
C ASN A 53 -9.40 17.28 -10.00
N ASP A 54 -10.28 17.94 -10.78
CA ASP A 54 -10.55 17.62 -12.19
C ASP A 54 -9.33 17.67 -13.12
N THR A 55 -8.23 18.28 -12.69
CA THR A 55 -7.04 18.56 -13.52
C THR A 55 -5.73 18.14 -12.88
N ILE A 56 -5.68 17.86 -11.58
CA ILE A 56 -4.47 17.49 -10.87
C ILE A 56 -4.66 16.08 -10.33
N ALA A 57 -3.71 15.18 -10.63
CA ALA A 57 -3.73 13.81 -10.12
C ALA A 57 -2.53 13.55 -9.22
N LEU A 58 -2.71 12.66 -8.26
CA LEU A 58 -1.66 12.04 -7.48
C LEU A 58 -1.73 10.54 -7.70
N GLU A 59 -0.62 9.94 -8.06
CA GLU A 59 -0.55 8.52 -8.39
C GLU A 59 0.56 7.88 -7.56
N HIS A 60 0.38 6.60 -7.24
CA HIS A 60 1.39 5.73 -6.63
C HIS A 60 2.04 6.31 -5.38
N LEU A 61 1.21 6.89 -4.51
CA LEU A 61 1.66 7.37 -3.22
C LEU A 61 2.00 6.18 -2.31
N GLU A 62 3.28 5.87 -2.20
CA GLU A 62 3.80 4.70 -1.51
C GLU A 62 4.88 5.11 -0.51
N ILE A 63 4.87 4.50 0.68
CA ILE A 63 5.89 4.67 1.71
C ILE A 63 6.53 3.31 1.97
N ILE A 64 7.83 3.22 1.77
CA ILE A 64 8.59 2.02 2.10
C ILE A 64 9.02 2.09 3.55
N ARG A 65 8.57 1.14 4.38
CA ARG A 65 9.00 1.06 5.77
C ARG A 65 10.52 0.95 5.84
N PRO A 66 11.15 1.63 6.81
CA PRO A 66 12.58 1.60 6.93
C PRO A 66 13.06 0.31 7.59
N LEU A 67 14.36 0.05 7.51
CA LEU A 67 14.98 -0.99 8.32
C LEU A 67 14.70 -0.72 9.81
N ARG A 68 14.49 -1.77 10.60
CA ARG A 68 14.21 -1.63 12.03
C ARG A 68 15.26 -0.74 12.71
N GLY A 69 14.79 0.27 13.44
CA GLY A 69 15.64 1.21 14.18
C GLY A 69 16.12 2.42 13.37
N ALA A 70 15.91 2.45 12.06
CA ALA A 70 16.19 3.64 11.27
C ALA A 70 15.13 4.73 11.53
N PRO A 71 15.52 6.01 11.60
CA PRO A 71 14.63 7.10 12.02
C PRO A 71 13.65 7.53 10.92
N ASN A 72 13.89 7.16 9.67
CA ASN A 72 13.18 7.71 8.52
C ASN A 72 12.82 6.64 7.50
N ALA A 73 11.58 6.70 7.03
CA ALA A 73 11.07 6.01 5.84
C ALA A 73 11.22 6.88 4.58
N GLN A 74 11.06 6.26 3.42
CA GLN A 74 11.08 6.93 2.12
C GLN A 74 9.71 6.80 1.46
N ALA A 75 9.20 7.88 0.90
CA ALA A 75 7.98 7.87 0.10
C ALA A 75 8.22 8.32 -1.33
N TYR A 76 7.41 7.76 -2.23
CA TYR A 76 7.43 7.93 -3.67
C TYR A 76 6.02 8.24 -4.15
N PHE A 77 5.90 9.01 -5.22
CA PHE A 77 4.62 9.43 -5.81
C PHE A 77 4.84 10.16 -7.14
N THR A 78 3.78 10.26 -7.93
CA THR A 78 3.71 11.14 -9.11
C THR A 78 2.59 12.15 -8.92
N ILE A 79 2.86 13.44 -9.18
CA ILE A 79 1.83 14.48 -9.32
C ILE A 79 1.73 14.85 -10.79
N TRP A 80 0.56 14.65 -11.39
CA TRP A 80 0.22 15.16 -12.71
C TRP A 80 -0.43 16.54 -12.58
N ASN A 81 0.10 17.53 -13.31
CA ASN A 81 -0.53 18.84 -13.49
C ASN A 81 -1.16 18.92 -14.89
N GLY A 82 -2.45 18.64 -15.00
CA GLY A 82 -3.23 18.78 -16.22
C GLY A 82 -3.76 20.19 -16.50
N THR A 83 -3.39 21.19 -15.69
CA THR A 83 -3.81 22.58 -15.94
C THR A 83 -2.97 23.26 -17.04
N GLU A 84 -3.44 24.40 -17.54
CA GLU A 84 -2.69 25.25 -18.48
C GLU A 84 -1.66 26.17 -17.79
N ARG A 85 -1.52 26.09 -16.46
CA ARG A 85 -0.58 26.92 -15.68
C ARG A 85 0.32 26.06 -14.79
N GLY A 86 1.41 26.63 -14.31
CA GLY A 86 2.22 25.98 -13.29
C GLY A 86 1.46 25.89 -11.96
N ILE A 87 1.63 24.78 -11.23
CA ILE A 87 1.18 24.64 -9.84
C ILE A 87 2.38 24.62 -8.91
N TYR A 88 2.18 25.08 -7.68
CA TYR A 88 3.25 25.24 -6.70
C TYR A 88 2.94 24.39 -5.47
N LEU A 89 3.64 23.26 -5.33
CA LEU A 89 3.56 22.43 -4.13
C LEU A 89 4.31 23.13 -3.00
N ALA A 90 3.59 23.57 -1.97
CA ALA A 90 4.14 24.38 -0.88
C ALA A 90 4.65 23.53 0.29
N LYS A 91 3.94 22.46 0.65
CA LYS A 91 4.36 21.52 1.71
C LYS A 91 3.58 20.21 1.60
N ILE A 92 4.14 19.15 2.18
CA ILE A 92 3.46 17.89 2.42
C ILE A 92 3.52 17.62 3.92
N THR A 93 2.38 17.28 4.53
CA THR A 93 2.30 16.99 5.97
C THR A 93 1.51 15.71 6.24
N ASN A 94 1.57 15.20 7.47
CA ASN A 94 0.53 14.29 7.97
C ASN A 94 -0.67 15.09 8.52
N GLN A 95 -1.65 14.39 9.09
CA GLN A 95 -2.81 15.01 9.74
C GLN A 95 -2.47 15.87 10.97
N SER A 96 -1.39 15.56 11.70
CA SER A 96 -0.96 16.33 12.86
C SER A 96 -0.15 17.59 12.48
N GLY A 97 0.03 17.85 11.18
CA GLY A 97 0.82 18.98 10.68
C GLY A 97 2.33 18.77 10.68
N LEU A 98 2.82 17.56 10.98
CA LEU A 98 4.24 17.21 10.84
C LEU A 98 4.65 17.33 9.37
N ILE A 99 5.70 18.09 9.10
CA ILE A 99 6.18 18.36 7.74
C ILE A 99 7.11 17.24 7.28
N PHE A 100 6.89 16.76 6.05
CA PHE A 100 7.79 15.84 5.38
C PHE A 100 8.75 16.57 4.45
N THR A 101 9.97 16.05 4.32
CA THR A 101 11.05 16.72 3.59
C THR A 101 11.24 16.10 2.21
N LEU A 102 11.06 16.89 1.16
CA LEU A 102 11.40 16.47 -0.20
C LEU A 102 12.91 16.59 -0.41
N GLN A 103 13.53 15.53 -0.93
CA GLN A 103 14.94 15.51 -1.29
C GLN A 103 15.11 15.18 -2.77
N LYS A 104 16.16 15.73 -3.38
CA LYS A 104 16.64 15.36 -4.71
C LYS A 104 17.99 14.67 -4.59
N SER A 105 18.24 13.71 -5.45
CA SER A 105 19.57 13.16 -5.62
C SER A 105 20.42 14.14 -6.44
N ILE A 106 21.71 14.15 -6.15
CA ILE A 106 22.75 14.76 -6.96
C ILE A 106 23.93 13.80 -6.99
N GLU A 107 24.65 13.76 -8.11
CA GLU A 107 25.93 13.08 -8.17
C GLU A 107 27.03 14.10 -7.88
N LEU A 108 27.84 13.84 -6.87
CA LEU A 108 29.00 14.65 -6.52
C LEU A 108 30.20 13.72 -6.34
N ASP A 109 31.25 13.95 -7.13
CA ASP A 109 32.49 13.16 -7.11
C ASP A 109 32.24 11.64 -7.22
N GLY A 110 31.33 11.24 -8.12
CA GLY A 110 30.95 9.84 -8.35
C GLY A 110 30.10 9.21 -7.24
N ASN A 111 29.65 9.99 -6.27
CA ASN A 111 28.80 9.53 -5.17
C ASN A 111 27.41 10.17 -5.22
N LEU A 112 26.38 9.36 -4.99
CA LEU A 112 25.00 9.85 -4.86
C LEU A 112 24.83 10.55 -3.50
N GLN A 113 24.51 11.84 -3.54
CA GLN A 113 24.16 12.61 -2.35
C GLN A 113 22.70 13.08 -2.42
N TRP A 114 22.09 13.30 -1.26
CA TRP A 114 20.72 13.76 -1.16
C TRP A 114 20.68 15.18 -0.59
N GLN A 115 20.00 16.08 -1.30
CA GLN A 115 19.82 17.46 -0.88
C GLN A 115 18.35 17.78 -0.68
N ASN A 116 18.04 18.55 0.35
CA ASN A 116 16.68 19.05 0.56
C ASN A 116 16.28 19.97 -0.59
N VAL A 117 15.05 19.79 -1.08
CA VAL A 117 14.45 20.64 -2.09
C VAL A 117 13.80 21.83 -1.40
N SER A 118 14.15 23.04 -1.84
CA SER A 118 13.48 24.27 -1.40
C SER A 118 12.02 24.26 -1.87
N MET A 119 11.12 24.65 -0.97
CA MET A 119 9.70 24.79 -1.26
C MET A 119 9.33 26.28 -1.41
N PRO A 120 8.36 26.65 -2.26
CA PRO A 120 7.49 25.76 -3.03
C PRO A 120 8.19 25.14 -4.26
N LYS A 121 7.84 23.90 -4.58
CA LYS A 121 8.26 23.20 -5.79
C LYS A 121 7.26 23.49 -6.91
N VAL A 122 7.75 24.07 -8.01
CA VAL A 122 6.95 24.27 -9.23
C VAL A 122 6.80 22.95 -10.00
N ILE A 123 5.58 22.71 -10.48
CA ILE A 123 5.22 21.65 -11.43
C ILE A 123 4.63 22.36 -12.65
N PRO A 124 5.33 22.37 -13.81
CA PRO A 124 4.89 23.05 -15.03
C PRO A 124 3.50 22.61 -15.52
N PRO A 125 2.83 23.39 -16.40
CA PRO A 125 1.58 22.97 -17.03
C PRO A 125 1.78 21.70 -17.86
N LYS A 126 0.74 20.85 -17.93
CA LYS A 126 0.71 19.60 -18.70
C LYS A 126 1.95 18.72 -18.45
N SER A 127 2.38 18.63 -17.20
CA SER A 127 3.60 17.93 -16.84
C SER A 127 3.47 17.13 -15.55
N GLU A 128 4.40 16.20 -15.38
CA GLU A 128 4.50 15.35 -14.20
C GLU A 128 5.67 15.77 -13.32
N PHE A 129 5.46 15.64 -12.02
CA PHE A 129 6.54 15.61 -11.04
C PHE A 129 6.55 14.24 -10.35
N THR A 130 7.64 13.50 -10.54
CA THR A 130 7.79 12.15 -10.00
C THR A 130 8.88 12.11 -8.94
N ALA A 131 8.51 11.67 -7.75
CA ALA A 131 9.42 11.24 -6.70
C ALA A 131 9.71 9.75 -6.84
N LYS A 132 10.89 9.41 -7.38
CA LYS A 132 11.39 8.02 -7.56
C LYS A 132 12.79 7.83 -6.98
N ALA A 133 13.15 6.58 -6.67
CA ALA A 133 14.30 6.18 -5.86
C ALA A 133 15.66 6.78 -6.25
N ASP A 134 15.88 7.08 -7.53
CA ASP A 134 17.13 7.59 -8.09
C ASP A 134 17.15 9.11 -8.30
N SER A 135 16.03 9.81 -8.17
CA SER A 135 15.91 11.25 -8.51
C SER A 135 15.37 12.10 -7.35
N PHE A 136 14.25 11.69 -6.76
CA PHE A 136 13.53 12.46 -5.75
C PHE A 136 12.87 11.51 -4.76
N ARG A 137 12.92 11.86 -3.47
CA ARG A 137 12.24 11.10 -2.43
C ARG A 137 11.65 12.01 -1.39
N LEU A 138 10.58 11.56 -0.75
CA LEU A 138 10.05 12.21 0.44
C LEU A 138 10.54 11.48 1.68
N ILE A 139 11.09 12.22 2.64
CA ILE A 139 11.51 11.69 3.94
C ILE A 139 10.35 11.80 4.93
N VAL A 140 9.96 10.65 5.48
CA VAL A 140 8.87 10.49 6.44
C VAL A 140 9.44 9.96 7.75
N ASP A 141 9.10 10.59 8.88
CA ASP A 141 9.54 10.13 10.20
C ASP A 141 9.01 8.71 10.49
N ALA A 142 9.87 7.77 10.87
CA ALA A 142 9.46 6.40 11.16
C ALA A 142 8.48 6.32 12.35
N ALA A 143 8.52 7.28 13.28
CA ALA A 143 7.61 7.34 14.42
C ALA A 143 6.14 7.48 13.98
N VAL A 144 5.87 8.18 12.87
CA VAL A 144 4.50 8.27 12.36
C VAL A 144 3.99 6.94 11.77
N LEU A 145 4.90 6.00 11.48
CA LEU A 145 4.59 4.65 11.00
C LEU A 145 4.50 3.61 12.14
N ASN A 146 4.87 3.96 13.37
CA ASN A 146 4.83 3.04 14.51
C ASN A 146 3.42 2.85 15.07
N ASN A 147 2.51 3.80 14.82
CA ASN A 147 1.10 3.68 15.18
C ASN A 147 0.31 2.81 14.18
N ALA A 148 0.99 2.16 13.23
CA ALA A 148 0.36 1.54 12.08
C ALA A 148 0.10 0.04 12.27
N ASN A 149 -1.09 -0.27 12.79
CA ASN A 149 -1.93 -1.35 12.26
C ASN A 149 -2.51 -0.99 10.88
N ALA A 150 -2.15 0.17 10.33
CA ALA A 150 -2.66 0.69 9.08
C ALA A 150 -1.60 0.49 8.00
N ASP A 151 -1.91 -0.31 6.99
CA ASP A 151 -1.15 -0.39 5.72
C ASP A 151 -1.24 0.92 4.91
N LYS A 152 -1.65 2.03 5.57
CA LYS A 152 -1.90 3.33 5.00
C LYS A 152 -1.50 4.47 5.94
N LEU A 153 -0.88 5.52 5.39
CA LEU A 153 -0.64 6.79 6.09
C LEU A 153 -1.38 7.91 5.36
N ARG A 154 -2.18 8.68 6.10
CA ARG A 154 -2.85 9.85 5.53
C ARG A 154 -1.91 11.05 5.46
N MET A 155 -1.88 11.69 4.31
CA MET A 155 -1.01 12.81 3.97
C MET A 155 -1.81 13.97 3.39
N LEU A 156 -1.33 15.19 3.60
CA LEU A 156 -1.93 16.42 3.09
C LEU A 156 -0.93 17.12 2.18
N PHE A 157 -1.31 17.31 0.91
CA PHE A 157 -0.56 18.02 -0.10
C PHE A 157 -1.09 19.44 -0.20
N LYS A 158 -0.30 20.43 0.24
CA LYS A 158 -0.71 21.84 0.18
C LYS A 158 -0.08 22.51 -1.03
N PHE A 159 -0.93 23.06 -1.90
CA PHE A 159 -0.52 23.96 -2.98
C PHE A 159 -0.64 25.43 -2.54
N VAL A 160 0.11 26.33 -3.16
CA VAL A 160 0.10 27.77 -2.79
C VAL A 160 -1.29 28.39 -2.96
N ASP A 161 -1.94 28.12 -4.09
CA ASP A 161 -3.21 28.77 -4.47
C ASP A 161 -4.45 27.91 -4.18
N GLY A 162 -4.31 26.87 -3.36
CA GLY A 162 -5.34 25.85 -3.18
C GLY A 162 -5.53 25.40 -1.74
N GLN A 163 -6.68 24.78 -1.49
CA GLN A 163 -6.87 24.03 -0.25
C GLN A 163 -5.93 22.82 -0.21
N PRO A 164 -5.45 22.41 0.98
CA PRO A 164 -4.73 21.16 1.13
C PRO A 164 -5.58 20.00 0.61
N VAL A 165 -4.95 19.12 -0.17
CA VAL A 165 -5.61 17.91 -0.67
C VAL A 165 -5.15 16.71 0.13
N GLU A 166 -6.11 15.91 0.57
CA GLU A 166 -5.85 14.70 1.32
C GLU A 166 -5.59 13.52 0.38
N ALA A 167 -4.56 12.74 0.70
CA ALA A 167 -4.26 11.49 0.04
C ALA A 167 -3.86 10.42 1.06
N SER A 168 -4.06 9.15 0.73
CA SER A 168 -3.65 8.03 1.57
C SER A 168 -2.51 7.29 0.89
N ALA A 169 -1.33 7.32 1.52
CA ALA A 169 -0.17 6.57 1.08
C ALA A 169 -0.31 5.11 1.47
N SER A 170 0.02 4.17 0.57
CA SER A 170 0.20 2.76 0.91
C SER A 170 1.51 2.58 1.66
N VAL A 171 1.51 1.91 2.80
CA VAL A 171 2.70 1.64 3.60
C VAL A 171 3.17 0.23 3.32
N LEU A 172 4.28 0.11 2.61
CA LEU A 172 4.82 -1.15 2.10
C LEU A 172 5.94 -1.69 3.02
N PRO A 173 6.15 -3.02 3.07
CA PRO A 173 7.27 -3.62 3.80
C PRO A 173 8.63 -3.09 3.34
N PHE A 174 9.61 -3.14 4.24
CA PHE A 174 11.01 -2.85 3.89
C PHE A 174 11.49 -3.76 2.75
N GLY A 175 12.25 -3.19 1.81
CA GLY A 175 12.80 -3.91 0.65
C GLY A 175 11.82 -4.06 -0.52
N THR A 176 10.57 -3.61 -0.38
CA THR A 176 9.62 -3.56 -1.49
C THR A 176 10.07 -2.49 -2.49
N PRO A 177 10.23 -2.80 -3.78
CA PRO A 177 10.50 -1.79 -4.78
C PRO A 177 9.26 -0.89 -4.95
N PRO A 178 9.42 0.44 -5.02
CA PRO A 178 8.31 1.32 -5.35
C PRO A 178 7.84 1.09 -6.79
N THR A 179 6.56 1.35 -7.05
CA THR A 179 6.03 1.26 -8.42
C THR A 179 6.71 2.31 -9.31
N ASP A 180 7.25 1.88 -10.45
CA ASP A 180 7.89 2.76 -11.44
C ASP A 180 6.93 3.04 -12.61
N HIS A 181 6.64 4.33 -12.84
CA HIS A 181 5.79 4.79 -13.92
C HIS A 181 6.68 5.28 -15.06
N HIS A 182 7.08 4.34 -15.91
CA HIS A 182 7.41 4.72 -17.27
C HIS A 182 6.09 5.03 -18.00
N HIS A 183 5.72 6.30 -18.11
CA HIS A 183 4.86 6.75 -19.22
C HIS A 183 5.67 6.68 -20.53
N GLY A 184 6.02 5.45 -20.93
CA GLY A 184 6.63 5.11 -22.20
C GLY A 184 5.67 4.19 -22.96
N LEU A 185 5.20 4.68 -24.10
CA LEU A 185 4.11 4.17 -24.95
C LEU A 185 2.69 4.46 -24.41
N LEU A 186 2.13 5.62 -24.77
CA LEU A 186 0.90 5.71 -25.57
C LEU A 186 0.72 7.16 -26.09
N ASP A 187 1.77 7.72 -26.69
CA ASP A 187 1.60 8.72 -27.75
C ASP A 187 1.65 7.95 -29.07
N GLY A 188 0.49 7.58 -29.59
CA GLY A 188 0.38 6.96 -30.92
C GLY A 188 -0.66 5.86 -31.03
N LYS A 189 -1.92 6.26 -31.21
CA LYS A 189 -2.74 5.90 -32.37
C LYS A 189 -3.95 6.81 -32.49
#